data_AF-A0A0D5C5L5-F1
#
_entry.id   AF-A0A0D5C5L5-F1
#
_cell.length_a   1.000
_cell.length_b   1.000
_cell.length_c   1.000
_cell.angle_alpha   90.00
_cell.angle_beta   90.00
_cell.angle_gamma   90.00
#
_symmetry.space_group_name_H-M   'P 1'
#
loop_
_entity.id
_entity.type
_entity.pdbx_description
1 polymer ?
#
loop_
_entity_poly.entity_id
_entity_poly.type
_entity_poly.pdbx_seq_one_letter_code
_entity_poly.pdbx_strand_id
1 'polypeptide(L)'
;MILRKNFIRKLWMDGRVGHSTYLMFVLTFTNFILITFNFFLEDNNMLKNIISDLWIFSIIFVIFYFPISTLIGRWHTKTQISVDNTMRLEEDPVRARMIRILLDTYTGRATEDEIKKIRKFMLKIEKTDIKEF
;
A
#
# COMPACT_ATOMS: atom_id res chain seq x y z
N MET A 1 -18.97 -16.02 -25.58
CA MET A 1 -17.96 -15.83 -24.51
C MET A 1 -18.68 -15.28 -23.29
N ILE A 2 -18.96 -16.14 -22.30
CA ILE A 2 -19.68 -15.73 -21.09
C ILE A 2 -18.71 -14.88 -20.26
N LEU A 3 -18.89 -13.56 -20.28
CA LEU A 3 -18.16 -12.64 -19.40
C LEU A 3 -18.44 -13.05 -17.95
N ARG A 4 -17.40 -13.45 -17.22
CA ARG A 4 -17.50 -13.75 -15.78
C ARG A 4 -18.14 -12.56 -15.07
N LYS A 5 -19.08 -12.82 -14.17
CA LYS A 5 -19.95 -11.86 -13.47
C LYS A 5 -19.21 -10.65 -12.85
N ASN A 6 -17.90 -10.78 -12.59
CA ASN A 6 -17.05 -9.74 -11.98
C ASN A 6 -15.87 -9.28 -12.85
N PHE A 7 -15.85 -9.59 -14.15
CA PHE A 7 -14.74 -9.20 -15.03
C PHE A 7 -14.48 -7.70 -15.05
N ILE A 8 -15.53 -6.87 -15.14
CA ILE A 8 -15.41 -5.41 -15.13
C ILE A 8 -14.89 -4.90 -13.77
N ARG A 9 -15.39 -5.48 -12.68
CA ARG A 9 -14.94 -5.11 -11.32
C ARG A 9 -13.47 -5.44 -11.13
N LYS A 10 -13.04 -6.60 -11.60
CA LYS A 10 -11.65 -7.02 -11.56
C LYS A 10 -10.76 -6.09 -12.38
N LEU A 11 -11.14 -5.80 -13.63
CA LEU A 11 -10.43 -4.83 -14.47
C LEU A 11 -10.36 -3.44 -13.84
N TRP A 12 -11.43 -2.97 -13.21
CA TRP A 12 -11.45 -1.69 -12.51
C TRP A 12 -10.50 -1.68 -11.31
N MET A 13 -10.46 -2.76 -10.53
CA MET A 13 -9.54 -2.92 -9.42
C MET A 13 -8.09 -2.99 -9.89
N ASP A 14 -7.81 -3.80 -10.91
CA ASP A 14 -6.48 -3.93 -11.51
C ASP A 14 -6.02 -2.57 -12.08
N GLY A 15 -6.89 -1.86 -12.78
CA GLY A 15 -6.63 -0.53 -13.32
C GLY A 15 -6.38 0.51 -12.22
N ARG A 16 -7.18 0.51 -11.16
CA ARG A 16 -6.96 1.38 -10.00
C ARG A 16 -5.62 1.11 -9.32
N VAL A 17 -5.29 -0.16 -9.06
CA VAL A 17 -4.02 -0.54 -8.42
C VAL A 17 -2.86 -0.14 -9.32
N GLY A 18 -2.92 -0.46 -10.61
CA GLY A 18 -1.89 -0.07 -11.58
C GLY A 18 -1.70 1.45 -11.64
N HIS A 19 -2.80 2.20 -11.66
CA HIS A 19 -2.77 3.65 -11.65
C HIS A 19 -2.19 4.22 -10.36
N SER A 20 -2.68 3.80 -9.19
CA SER A 20 -2.23 4.34 -7.90
C SER A 20 -0.80 3.96 -7.55
N THR A 21 -0.36 2.76 -7.92
CA THR A 21 0.94 2.23 -7.51
C THR A 21 2.06 2.64 -8.47
N TYR A 22 1.80 2.64 -9.79
CA TYR A 22 2.86 2.87 -10.78
C TYR A 22 2.68 4.18 -11.54
N LEU A 23 1.50 4.41 -12.13
CA LEU A 23 1.31 5.59 -13.00
C LEU A 23 1.36 6.90 -12.20
N MET A 24 0.69 6.96 -11.05
CA MET A 24 0.72 8.12 -10.16
C MET A 24 2.12 8.38 -9.64
N PHE A 25 2.89 7.33 -9.29
CA PHE A 25 4.27 7.50 -8.87
C PHE A 25 5.11 8.21 -9.94
N VAL A 26 5.09 7.72 -11.18
CA VAL A 26 5.86 8.32 -12.28
C VAL A 26 5.38 9.75 -12.57
N LEU A 27 4.07 9.98 -12.62
CA LEU A 27 3.49 11.29 -12.91
C LEU A 27 3.85 12.31 -11.82
N THR A 28 3.65 11.96 -10.55
CA THR A 28 3.97 12.83 -9.41
C THR A 28 5.47 13.07 -9.32
N PHE A 29 6.31 12.05 -9.55
CA PHE A 29 7.76 12.20 -9.51
C PHE A 29 8.26 13.13 -10.63
N THR A 30 7.76 12.96 -11.85
CA THR A 30 8.09 13.84 -12.98
C THR A 30 7.64 15.27 -12.73
N ASN A 31 6.40 15.45 -12.26
CA ASN A 31 5.88 16.76 -11.90
C ASN A 31 6.69 17.41 -10.78
N PHE A 32 7.13 16.63 -9.79
CA PHE A 32 7.98 17.13 -8.72
C PHE A 32 9.31 17.66 -9.27
N ILE A 33 9.98 16.90 -10.15
CA ILE A 33 11.21 17.35 -10.80
C ILE A 33 10.98 18.66 -11.58
N LEU A 34 9.92 18.73 -12.39
CA LEU A 34 9.61 19.91 -13.21
C LEU A 34 9.30 21.15 -12.35
N ILE A 35 8.45 20.99 -11.33
CA ILE A 35 8.09 22.07 -10.41
C ILE A 35 9.35 22.53 -9.67
N THR A 36 10.10 21.62 -9.06
CA THR A 36 11.32 21.97 -8.34
C THR A 36 12.32 22.65 -9.26
N PHE A 37 12.51 22.17 -10.50
CA PHE A 37 13.40 22.80 -11.47
C PHE A 37 12.98 24.23 -11.81
N ASN A 38 11.70 24.46 -12.12
CA ASN A 38 11.19 25.80 -12.43
C ASN A 38 11.35 26.75 -11.24
N PHE A 39 10.94 26.33 -10.04
CA PHE A 39 11.14 27.12 -8.82
C PHE A 39 12.62 27.41 -8.53
N PHE A 40 13.51 26.45 -8.77
CA PHE A 40 14.95 26.64 -8.55
C PHE A 40 15.57 27.69 -9.49
N LEU A 41 15.05 27.81 -10.72
CA LEU A 41 15.57 28.73 -11.73
C LEU A 41 14.91 30.10 -11.75
N GLU A 42 13.67 30.21 -11.28
CA GLU A 42 12.95 31.49 -11.21
C GLU A 42 13.62 32.44 -10.22
N ASP A 43 14.14 31.94 -9.10
CA ASP A 43 14.55 32.79 -7.98
C ASP A 43 16.07 33.05 -7.88
N ASN A 44 16.90 32.37 -8.69
CA ASN A 44 18.36 32.37 -8.46
C ASN A 44 19.20 32.43 -9.75
N ASN A 45 19.67 33.63 -10.11
CA ASN A 45 20.53 33.86 -11.27
C ASN A 45 21.90 33.13 -11.19
N MET A 46 22.41 32.83 -10.00
CA MET A 46 23.65 32.05 -9.85
C MET A 46 23.47 30.58 -10.27
N LEU A 47 22.31 29.99 -9.97
CA LEU A 47 22.04 28.58 -10.26
C LEU A 47 21.70 28.35 -11.73
N LYS A 48 21.09 29.33 -12.40
CA LYS A 48 20.92 29.33 -13.87
C LYS A 48 22.22 29.04 -14.61
N ASN A 49 23.34 29.60 -14.16
CA ASN A 49 24.63 29.41 -14.83
C ASN A 49 25.23 28.01 -14.64
N ILE A 50 24.82 27.26 -13.61
CA ILE A 50 25.35 25.92 -13.29
C ILE A 50 24.46 24.81 -13.85
N ILE A 51 23.13 25.01 -13.80
CA ILE A 51 22.16 23.99 -14.20
C ILE A 51 21.05 24.66 -15.03
N SER A 52 21.37 25.05 -16.27
CA SER A 52 20.36 25.55 -17.23
C SER A 52 19.56 24.42 -17.88
N ASP A 53 20.14 23.21 -17.96
CA ASP A 53 19.53 22.09 -18.66
C ASP A 53 18.72 21.20 -17.71
N LEU A 54 17.42 21.07 -17.98
CA LEU A 54 16.49 20.20 -17.24
C LEU A 54 17.00 18.76 -17.12
N TRP A 55 17.64 18.25 -18.16
CA TRP A 55 18.18 16.89 -18.18
C TRP A 55 19.31 16.70 -17.15
N ILE A 56 20.22 17.67 -17.05
CA ILE A 56 21.32 17.63 -16.08
C ILE A 56 20.78 17.73 -14.65
N PHE A 57 19.84 18.64 -14.42
CA PHE A 57 19.15 18.75 -13.13
C PHE A 57 18.51 17.42 -12.72
N SER A 58 17.75 16.81 -13.64
CA SER A 58 17.00 15.59 -13.37
C SER A 58 17.92 14.43 -12.98
N ILE A 59 19.06 14.26 -13.66
CA ILE A 59 20.03 13.21 -13.34
C ILE A 59 20.61 13.41 -11.93
N ILE A 60 21.07 14.63 -11.63
CA ILE A 60 21.61 14.96 -10.31
C ILE A 60 20.56 14.71 -9.23
N PHE A 61 19.35 15.23 -9.46
CA PHE A 61 18.23 15.07 -8.54
C PHE A 61 17.94 13.60 -8.25
N VAL A 62 17.86 12.76 -9.28
CA VAL A 62 17.61 11.30 -9.15
C VAL A 62 18.71 10.61 -8.33
N ILE A 63 19.98 10.95 -8.59
CA ILE A 63 21.13 10.38 -7.86
C ILE A 63 21.05 10.66 -6.37
N PHE A 64 20.57 11.84 -5.96
CA PHE A 64 20.42 12.19 -4.54
C PHE A 64 19.08 11.70 -3.95
N TYR A 65 18.00 11.75 -4.73
CA TYR A 65 16.65 11.40 -4.29
C TYR A 65 16.54 9.93 -3.87
N PHE A 66 17.13 9.00 -4.63
CA PHE A 66 17.04 7.56 -4.31
C PHE A 66 17.74 7.19 -2.99
N PRO A 67 18.99 7.62 -2.72
CA PRO A 67 19.64 7.42 -1.43
C PRO A 67 18.84 8.04 -0.28
N ILE A 68 18.40 9.29 -0.41
CA ILE A 68 17.66 9.99 0.65
C ILE A 68 16.33 9.29 0.94
N SER A 69 15.55 8.95 -0.09
CA SER A 69 14.28 8.24 0.08
C SER A 69 14.48 6.85 0.68
N THR A 70 15.57 6.15 0.32
CA THR A 70 15.93 4.86 0.93
C THR A 70 16.25 5.01 2.41
N LEU A 71 17.02 6.03 2.79
CA LEU A 71 17.36 6.28 4.20
C LEU A 71 16.11 6.58 5.03
N ILE A 72 15.23 7.46 4.54
CA ILE A 72 13.95 7.78 5.19
C ILE A 72 13.08 6.52 5.30
N GLY A 73 12.96 5.73 4.23
CA GLY A 73 12.20 4.48 4.23
C GLY A 73 12.74 3.46 5.22
N ARG A 74 14.07 3.31 5.32
CA ARG A 74 14.70 2.44 6.32
C ARG A 74 14.47 2.91 7.74
N TRP A 75 14.50 4.22 7.97
CA TRP A 75 14.17 4.79 9.27
C TRP A 75 12.72 4.49 9.65
N HIS A 76 11.76 4.82 8.78
CA HIS A 76 10.34 4.55 8.99
C HIS A 76 10.04 3.05 9.24
N THR A 77 10.71 2.16 8.49
CA THR A 77 10.58 0.71 8.68
C THR A 77 11.01 0.26 10.07
N LYS A 78 12.04 0.88 10.64
CA LYS A 78 12.56 0.52 11.96
C LYS A 78 11.75 1.13 13.11
N THR A 79 11.15 2.30 12.91
CA THR A 79 10.51 3.06 14.00
C THR A 79 9.00 2.91 14.03
N GLN A 80 8.33 3.02 12.88
CA GLN A 80 6.90 3.29 12.84
C GLN A 80 6.09 2.11 12.30
N ILE A 81 6.64 1.32 11.37
CA ILE A 81 5.91 0.18 10.79
C ILE A 81 5.45 -0.82 11.85
N SER A 82 6.24 -1.07 12.89
CA SER A 82 5.84 -1.97 13.99
C SER A 82 4.63 -1.42 14.75
N VAL A 83 4.60 -0.12 15.01
CA VAL A 83 3.50 0.55 15.73
C VAL A 83 2.24 0.51 14.88
N ASP A 84 2.32 0.92 13.62
CA ASP A 84 1.18 0.91 12.69
C ASP A 84 0.59 -0.49 12.51
N ASN A 85 1.45 -1.51 12.39
CA ASN A 85 1.02 -2.90 12.28
C ASN A 85 0.37 -3.41 13.57
N THR A 86 0.90 -3.02 14.73
CA THR A 86 0.34 -3.40 16.03
C THR A 86 -1.03 -2.77 16.22
N MET A 87 -1.19 -1.48 15.95
CA MET A 87 -2.48 -0.78 15.99
C MET A 87 -3.51 -1.46 15.08
N ARG A 88 -3.14 -1.78 13.83
CA ARG A 88 -4.02 -2.50 12.91
C ARG A 88 -4.41 -3.90 13.39
N LEU A 89 -3.51 -4.58 14.09
CA LEU A 89 -3.77 -5.91 14.66
C LEU A 89 -4.73 -5.82 15.85
N GLU A 90 -4.52 -4.85 16.74
CA GLU A 90 -5.34 -4.60 17.92
C GLU A 90 -6.74 -4.09 17.56
N GLU A 91 -6.86 -3.29 16.52
CA GLU A 91 -8.12 -2.74 16.04
C GLU A 91 -8.99 -3.75 15.26
N ASP A 92 -8.49 -4.94 14.89
CA ASP A 92 -9.27 -5.90 14.10
C ASP A 92 -10.15 -6.80 14.99
N PRO A 93 -11.46 -6.50 15.14
CA PRO A 93 -12.34 -7.26 16.02
C PRO A 93 -12.62 -8.67 15.51
N VAL A 94 -12.49 -8.90 14.19
CA VAL A 94 -12.74 -10.20 13.58
C VAL A 94 -11.59 -11.13 13.92
N ARG A 95 -10.34 -10.66 13.74
CA ARG A 95 -9.14 -11.41 14.13
C ARG A 95 -9.11 -11.70 15.63
N ALA A 96 -9.38 -10.71 16.47
CA ALA A 96 -9.43 -10.89 17.92
C ALA A 96 -10.46 -11.98 18.32
N ARG A 97 -11.66 -11.94 17.72
CA ARG A 97 -12.71 -12.94 17.96
C ARG A 97 -12.30 -14.34 17.52
N MET A 98 -11.67 -14.47 16.35
CA MET A 98 -11.21 -15.77 15.85
C MET A 98 -10.15 -16.38 16.77
N ILE A 99 -9.15 -15.59 17.16
CA ILE A 99 -8.07 -16.06 18.06
C ILE A 99 -8.64 -16.44 19.43
N ARG A 100 -9.55 -15.64 19.99
CA ARG A 100 -10.23 -15.94 21.26
C ARG A 100 -10.92 -17.29 21.20
N ILE A 101 -11.75 -17.53 20.18
CA ILE A 101 -12.55 -18.76 20.13
C ILE A 101 -11.66 -19.99 19.84
N LEU A 102 -10.56 -19.84 19.09
CA LEU A 102 -9.56 -20.91 18.95
C LEU A 102 -8.98 -21.31 20.32
N LEU A 103 -8.64 -20.32 21.16
CA LEU A 103 -8.12 -20.55 22.51
C LEU A 103 -9.18 -21.15 23.43
N ASP A 104 -10.42 -20.67 23.37
CA ASP A 104 -11.54 -21.21 24.14
C ASP A 104 -11.86 -22.65 23.74
N THR A 105 -11.66 -23.00 22.47
CA THR A 105 -11.83 -24.39 21.97
C THR A 105 -10.76 -25.31 22.54
N TYR A 106 -9.49 -24.88 22.54
CA TYR A 106 -8.39 -25.66 23.10
C TYR A 106 -8.51 -25.84 24.62
N THR A 107 -8.99 -24.81 25.32
CA THR A 107 -9.16 -24.82 26.79
C THR A 107 -10.47 -25.45 27.27
N GLY A 108 -11.32 -25.93 26.35
CA GLY A 108 -12.61 -26.56 26.68
C GLY A 108 -13.68 -25.58 27.20
N ARG A 109 -13.49 -24.27 27.00
CA ARG A 109 -14.41 -23.20 27.44
C ARG A 109 -15.35 -22.72 26.34
N ALA A 110 -15.08 -23.08 25.09
CA ALA A 110 -15.91 -22.68 23.96
C ALA A 110 -17.27 -23.38 24.00
N THR A 111 -18.33 -22.62 23.72
CA THR A 111 -19.68 -23.18 23.59
C THR A 111 -19.85 -23.81 22.20
N GLU A 112 -20.59 -24.91 22.09
CA GLU A 112 -20.85 -25.56 20.79
C GLU A 112 -21.42 -24.60 19.73
N ASP A 113 -22.26 -23.65 20.16
CA ASP A 113 -22.84 -22.63 19.28
C ASP A 113 -21.81 -21.66 18.69
N GLU A 114 -20.78 -21.27 19.46
CA GLU A 114 -19.70 -20.40 18.97
C GLU A 114 -18.85 -21.13 17.94
N ILE A 115 -18.52 -22.40 18.20
CA ILE A 115 -17.77 -23.26 17.27
C ILE A 115 -18.57 -23.43 15.97
N LYS A 116 -19.88 -23.69 16.07
CA LYS A 116 -20.76 -23.85 14.91
C LYS A 116 -20.86 -22.57 14.08
N LYS A 117 -20.95 -21.40 14.73
CA LYS A 117 -20.96 -20.09 14.05
C LYS A 117 -19.66 -19.83 13.29
N ILE A 118 -18.49 -20.06 13.91
CA ILE A 118 -17.20 -19.90 13.22
C ILE A 118 -17.05 -20.91 12.08
N ARG A 119 -17.37 -22.18 12.30
CA ARG A 119 -17.30 -23.18 11.24
C ARG A 119 -18.16 -22.79 10.04
N LYS A 120 -19.39 -22.29 10.27
CA LYS A 120 -20.25 -21.79 9.20
C LYS A 120 -19.65 -20.58 8.48
N PHE A 121 -19.02 -19.66 9.21
CA PHE A 121 -18.32 -18.51 8.64
C PHE A 121 -17.13 -18.93 7.77
N MET A 122 -16.28 -19.84 8.26
CA MET A 122 -15.14 -20.39 7.52
C MET A 122 -15.58 -21.12 6.26
N LEU A 123 -16.59 -22.00 6.35
CA LEU A 123 -17.16 -22.69 5.20
C LEU A 123 -17.75 -21.73 4.15
N LYS A 124 -18.28 -20.58 4.58
CA LYS A 124 -18.75 -19.54 3.65
C LYS A 124 -17.57 -18.93 2.88
N ILE A 125 -16.45 -18.66 3.56
CA ILE A 125 -15.23 -18.14 2.94
C ILE A 125 -14.67 -19.17 1.95
N GLU A 126 -14.50 -20.42 2.37
CA GLU A 126 -13.95 -21.50 1.53
C GLU A 126 -14.80 -21.77 0.27
N LYS A 127 -16.13 -21.66 0.38
CA LYS A 127 -17.05 -21.82 -0.76
C LYS A 127 -17.06 -20.61 -1.70
N THR A 128 -16.59 -19.45 -1.24
CA THR A 128 -16.47 -18.26 -2.09
C THR A 128 -15.18 -18.40 -2.87
N ASP A 129 -15.26 -18.82 -4.14
CA ASP A 129 -14.08 -18.96 -5.00
C ASP A 129 -13.38 -17.58 -5.10
N ILE A 130 -12.08 -17.52 -4.83
CA ILE A 130 -11.27 -16.29 -4.95
C ILE A 130 -11.38 -15.74 -6.37
N LYS A 131 -11.64 -16.60 -7.36
CA LYS A 131 -11.88 -16.19 -8.75
C LYS A 131 -13.24 -15.50 -8.95
N GLU A 132 -14.15 -15.52 -7.98
CA GLU A 132 -15.38 -14.72 -7.97
C GLU A 132 -15.19 -13.32 -7.36
N PHE A 133 -13.98 -12.93 -6.95
CA PHE A 133 -13.68 -11.52 -6.65
C PHE A 133 -13.20 -10.76 -7.89
#